data_AF-A0A4S2B833-F1
#
_entry.id   AF-A0A4S2B833-F1
#
_cell.length_a   1.000
_cell.length_b   1.000
_cell.length_c   1.000
_cell.angle_alpha   90.00
_cell.angle_beta   90.00
_cell.angle_gamma   90.00
#
_symmetry.space_group_name_H-M   'P 1'
#
loop_
_entity.id
_entity.type
_entity.pdbx_description
1 polymer ?
#
loop_
_entity_poly.entity_id
_entity_poly.type
_entity_poly.pdbx_seq_one_letter_code
_entity_poly.pdbx_strand_id
1 'polypeptide(L)'
;MQSPLFDQILEITHIEPLANENNELEITKRITEDGKELYFILNMSNDKRKLPDKFSAYQDLLTGKIASQTLKAWDVEILNK
;
A
#
# COMPACT_ATOMS: atom_id res chain seq x y z
N MET A 1 1.84 -8.16 15.42
CA MET A 1 1.59 -7.13 16.45
C MET A 1 2.46 -5.94 16.09
N GLN A 2 1.85 -4.81 15.71
CA GLN A 2 2.59 -3.54 15.59
C GLN A 2 3.16 -3.16 16.96
N SER A 3 4.36 -2.58 16.98
CA SER A 3 4.98 -2.13 18.22
C SER A 3 4.27 -0.87 18.69
N PRO A 4 3.76 -0.81 19.94
CA PRO A 4 3.10 0.38 20.46
C PRO A 4 3.99 1.63 20.46
N LEU A 5 5.31 1.46 20.32
CA LEU A 5 6.25 2.57 20.17
C LEU A 5 6.08 3.31 18.83
N PHE A 6 5.87 2.60 17.73
CA PHE A 6 5.77 3.25 16.41
C PHE A 6 4.46 4.02 16.27
N ASP A 7 3.36 3.51 16.84
CA ASP A 7 2.08 4.22 16.84
C ASP A 7 2.19 5.56 17.59
N GLN A 8 2.89 5.57 18.74
CA GLN A 8 3.18 6.81 19.49
C GLN A 8 4.06 7.78 18.70
N ILE A 9 5.06 7.28 17.96
CA ILE A 9 5.90 8.13 17.11
C ILE A 9 5.07 8.78 16.01
N LEU A 10 4.18 8.03 15.34
CA LEU A 10 3.31 8.57 14.30
C LEU A 10 2.38 9.67 14.87
N GLU A 11 1.82 9.46 16.06
CA GLU A 11 0.96 10.44 16.74
C GLU A 11 1.71 11.75 17.06
N ILE A 12 2.92 11.66 17.62
CA ILE A 12 3.74 12.83 18.01
C ILE A 12 4.25 13.59 16.78
N THR A 13 4.60 12.87 15.72
CA THR A 13 5.19 13.48 14.50
C THR A 13 4.15 13.94 13.49
N HIS A 14 2.87 13.59 13.70
CA HIS A 14 1.78 13.81 12.75
C HIS A 14 2.07 13.26 11.35
N ILE A 15 2.85 12.16 11.28
CA ILE A 15 3.13 11.46 10.02
C ILE A 15 1.98 10.49 9.75
N GLU A 16 1.30 10.68 8.63
CA GLU A 16 0.27 9.74 8.18
C GLU A 16 0.91 8.49 7.56
N PRO A 17 0.53 7.28 7.99
CA PRO A 17 1.01 6.06 7.36
C PRO A 17 0.41 5.89 5.97
N LEU A 18 1.10 5.13 5.11
CA LEU A 18 0.61 4.85 3.76
C LEU A 18 -0.65 3.98 3.76
N ALA A 19 -0.98 3.29 4.85
CA ALA A 19 -2.25 2.62 5.08
C ALA A 19 -2.52 2.54 6.59
N ASN A 20 -3.78 2.75 6.98
CA ASN A 20 -4.19 2.84 8.38
C ASN A 20 -4.56 1.47 9.00
N GLU A 21 -4.67 0.43 8.18
CA GLU A 21 -5.10 -0.91 8.58
C GLU A 21 -3.93 -1.88 8.59
N ASN A 22 -3.93 -2.82 9.54
CA ASN A 22 -2.97 -3.93 9.53
C ASN A 22 -3.35 -4.91 8.41
N ASN A 23 -2.72 -4.73 7.25
CA ASN A 23 -3.03 -5.47 6.02
C ASN A 23 -1.98 -6.55 5.67
N GLU A 24 -0.86 -6.63 6.41
CA GLU A 24 0.28 -7.53 6.16
C GLU A 24 0.87 -7.44 4.74
N LEU A 25 0.54 -6.37 3.99
CA LEU A 25 1.17 -6.02 2.72
C LEU A 25 2.36 -5.09 2.98
N GLU A 26 3.39 -5.22 2.16
CA GLU A 26 4.46 -4.22 2.10
C GLU A 26 4.02 -3.09 1.16
N ILE A 27 4.01 -1.86 1.68
CA ILE A 27 3.54 -0.68 0.94
C ILE A 27 4.63 0.38 0.97
N THR A 28 5.11 0.79 -0.20
CA THR A 28 6.07 1.89 -0.35
C THR A 28 5.58 2.92 -1.36
N LYS A 29 6.03 4.17 -1.20
CA LYS A 29 5.65 5.30 -2.07
C LYS A 29 6.88 5.91 -2.70
N ARG A 30 6.82 6.18 -4.01
CA ARG A 30 7.79 7.01 -4.73
C ARG A 30 7.08 8.21 -5.34
N ILE A 31 7.80 9.33 -5.39
CA ILE A 31 7.35 10.54 -6.08
C ILE A 31 8.30 10.73 -7.27
N THR A 32 7.74 10.81 -8.48
CA THR A 32 8.51 11.07 -9.71
C THR A 32 8.91 12.54 -9.80
N GLU A 33 9.83 12.87 -10.73
CA GLU A 33 10.26 14.26 -10.95
C GLU A 33 9.09 15.19 -11.35
N ASP A 34 8.10 14.67 -12.07
CA ASP A 34 6.86 15.39 -12.44
C ASP A 34 5.78 15.37 -11.34
N GLY A 35 6.12 14.89 -10.13
CA GLY A 35 5.25 14.94 -8.94
C GLY A 35 4.20 13.84 -8.88
N LYS A 36 4.22 12.85 -9.78
CA LYS A 36 3.30 11.71 -9.72
C LYS A 36 3.67 10.80 -8.56
N GLU A 37 2.64 10.33 -7.86
CA GLU A 37 2.78 9.39 -6.78
C GLU A 37 2.60 7.96 -7.30
N LEU A 38 3.58 7.12 -7.00
CA LEU A 38 3.58 5.70 -7.32
C LEU A 38 3.59 4.91 -6.03
N TYR A 39 2.63 4.00 -5.88
CA TYR A 39 2.50 3.13 -4.72
C TYR A 39 2.84 1.70 -5.14
N PHE A 40 3.81 1.10 -4.47
CA PHE A 40 4.20 -0.29 -4.69
C PHE A 40 3.60 -1.12 -3.57
N ILE A 41 2.75 -2.08 -3.94
CA ILE A 41 2.01 -2.92 -2.99
C ILE A 41 2.39 -4.36 -3.26
N LEU A 42 3.07 -4.99 -2.31
CA LEU A 42 3.59 -6.34 -2.43
C LEU A 42 2.97 -7.24 -1.36
N ASN A 43 2.50 -8.41 -1.78
CA ASN A 43 2.11 -9.47 -0.87
C ASN A 43 3.27 -10.45 -0.65
N MET A 44 4.06 -10.22 0.40
CA MET A 44 5.23 -11.05 0.73
C MET A 44 4.87 -12.34 1.50
N SER A 45 3.65 -12.87 1.30
CA SER A 45 3.13 -14.03 2.00
C SER A 45 2.51 -15.06 1.05
N ASN A 46 2.25 -16.27 1.57
CA ASN A 46 1.54 -17.33 0.84
C ASN A 46 0.00 -17.18 0.89
N ASP A 47 -0.50 -16.24 1.69
CA ASP A 47 -1.93 -16.02 1.88
C ASP A 47 -2.44 -14.93 0.93
N LYS A 48 -3.74 -14.91 0.65
CA LYS A 48 -4.36 -13.79 -0.05
C LYS A 48 -4.55 -12.62 0.92
N ARG A 49 -4.27 -11.40 0.46
CA ARG A 49 -4.37 -10.18 1.29
C ARG A 49 -5.34 -9.20 0.65
N LYS A 50 -6.13 -8.53 1.50
CA LYS A 50 -7.04 -7.47 1.06
C LYS A 50 -6.23 -6.22 0.74
N LEU A 51 -6.50 -5.59 -0.40
CA LEU A 51 -5.96 -4.28 -0.71
C LEU A 51 -6.63 -3.22 0.18
N PRO A 52 -5.88 -2.28 0.77
CA PRO A 52 -6.49 -1.20 1.55
C PRO A 52 -7.44 -0.34 0.74
N ASP A 53 -8.59 -0.02 1.34
CA ASP A 53 -9.72 0.61 0.63
C ASP A 53 -9.35 1.98 0.01
N LYS A 54 -8.33 2.66 0.54
CA LYS A 54 -7.80 3.90 -0.05
C LYS A 54 -7.27 3.75 -1.47
N PHE A 55 -6.92 2.53 -1.88
CA PHE A 55 -6.33 2.22 -3.18
C PHE A 55 -7.34 1.64 -4.18
N SER A 56 -8.59 1.36 -3.79
CA SER A 56 -9.55 0.62 -4.61
C SER A 56 -9.92 1.28 -5.95
N ALA A 57 -9.72 2.58 -6.09
CA ALA A 57 -9.99 3.33 -7.31
C ALA A 57 -8.72 3.65 -8.14
N TYR A 58 -7.55 3.17 -7.71
CA TYR A 58 -6.28 3.45 -8.37
C TYR A 58 -6.12 2.55 -9.59
N GLN A 59 -5.35 3.00 -10.56
CA GLN A 59 -4.97 2.17 -11.71
C GLN A 59 -3.69 1.40 -11.37
N ASP A 60 -3.68 0.11 -11.66
CA ASP A 60 -2.47 -0.69 -11.69
C ASP A 60 -1.75 -0.51 -13.03
N LEU A 61 -0.52 0.00 -12.96
CA LEU A 61 0.34 0.30 -14.10
C LEU A 61 0.87 -0.96 -14.79
N LEU A 62 0.88 -2.12 -14.10
CA LEU A 62 1.34 -3.37 -14.70
C LEU A 62 0.29 -3.96 -15.65
N THR A 63 -0.99 -3.86 -15.29
CA THR A 63 -2.10 -4.45 -16.07
C THR A 63 -2.93 -3.42 -16.84
N GLY A 64 -2.81 -2.14 -16.50
CA GLY A 64 -3.63 -1.04 -17.02
C GLY A 64 -5.07 -1.03 -16.49
N LYS A 65 -5.42 -1.91 -15.54
CA LYS A 65 -6.77 -2.04 -14.98
C LYS A 65 -6.87 -1.31 -13.64
N ILE A 66 -8.09 -1.21 -13.11
CA ILE A 66 -8.31 -0.77 -11.72
C ILE A 66 -7.70 -1.82 -10.77
N ALA A 67 -7.13 -1.34 -9.67
CA ALA A 67 -6.51 -2.15 -8.62
C ALA A 67 -7.41 -3.30 -8.14
N SER A 68 -6.81 -4.46 -7.86
CA SER A 68 -7.56 -5.62 -7.41
C SER A 68 -8.03 -5.43 -5.96
N GLN A 69 -9.21 -5.93 -5.62
CA GLN A 69 -9.67 -5.91 -4.22
C GLN A 69 -8.80 -6.80 -3.30
N THR A 70 -8.13 -7.80 -3.88
CA THR A 70 -7.26 -8.74 -3.16
C THR A 70 -6.02 -9.07 -3.99
N LEU A 71 -4.86 -9.12 -3.32
CA LEU A 71 -3.60 -9.57 -3.88
C LEU A 71 -3.41 -11.07 -3.58
N LYS A 72 -2.96 -11.84 -4.58
CA LYS A 72 -2.60 -13.26 -4.39
C LYS A 72 -1.26 -13.37 -3.68
N ALA A 73 -0.91 -14.60 -3.30
CA ALA A 73 0.41 -14.90 -2.76
C ALA A 73 1.52 -14.40 -3.70
N TRP A 74 2.51 -13.68 -3.16
CA TRP A 74 3.65 -13.15 -3.92
C TRP A 74 3.28 -12.20 -5.07
N ASP A 75 2.07 -11.65 -5.04
CA ASP A 75 1.56 -10.74 -6.05
C ASP A 75 2.04 -9.30 -5.82
N VAL A 76 2.02 -8.51 -6.89
CA VAL A 76 2.47 -7.12 -6.88
C VAL A 76 1.55 -6.25 -7.72
N GLU A 77 1.18 -5.09 -7.19
CA GLU A 77 0.52 -4.03 -7.94
C GLU A 77 1.33 -2.74 -7.84
N ILE A 78 1.43 -1.98 -8.93
CA ILE A 78 2.04 -0.65 -8.95
C ILE A 78 0.94 0.36 -9.25
N LEU A 79 0.50 1.08 -8.22
CA LEU A 79 -0.69 1.90 -8.28
C LEU A 79 -0.35 3.38 -8.46
N ASN A 80 -1.11 4.04 -9.34
CA ASN A 80 -1.21 5.49 -9.40
C ASN A 80 -2.69 5.92 -9.37
N LYS A 81 -2.92 7.16 -8.95
CA LYS A 81 -4.25 7.75 -8.92
C LYS A 81 -4.62 8.33 -10.29
#